data_AF-A0A2U3GYM1-F1
#
_entry.id   AF-A0A2U3GYM1-F1
#
_cell.length_a   1.000
_cell.length_b   1.000
_cell.length_c   1.000
_cell.angle_alpha   90.00
_cell.angle_beta   90.00
_cell.angle_gamma   90.00
#
_symmetry.space_group_name_H-M   'P 1'
#
loop_
_entity.id
_entity.type
_entity.pdbx_description
1 polymer ?
#
loop_
_entity_poly.entity_id
_entity_poly.type
_entity_poly.pdbx_seq_one_letter_code
_entity_poly.pdbx_strand_id
1 'polypeptide(L)'
;MTSLHTALAHARSPQPPGPDIPAGHQVTPWPGEPHPVPSHLDRLLRLSLGGNRLRPAASAGALHPVNTHLLLGPDNTVPPGRYAYDPVRHRLLARGTASADAPPGAVAVLTVTARRTVSHYGHRAWPLLLLDTGHATAALALAGAPQWCPDADITLLAAAAGLPPDWHGAEPEHPLAAVRLTPGPADALDRWTAYAPGAPPLPTSRTPPPVLRRTWRILSSLPGTTTWRPTAAPALPDTALTSRRSARPPFPGVPERTLLEQVLATARRTAPVPWRLLTARHPGTAAAPAGGAAPADLAARAAGQSLLGQVGALLVAHGCPDDAPPAQVRRDHVLAGHGVGLAQAVATHLGLASRPIGSWQHGPCGPPHIVHALALGVPTQPPEGTDRP
;
A
#
# COMPACT_ATOMS: atom_id res chain seq x y z
N MET A 1 6.10 -27.92 1.60
CA MET A 1 5.65 -26.51 1.64
C MET A 1 6.87 -25.62 1.42
N THR A 2 6.82 -24.61 0.56
CA THR A 2 7.96 -23.68 0.43
C THR A 2 7.94 -22.72 1.62
N SER A 3 9.07 -22.59 2.33
CA SER A 3 9.19 -21.64 3.44
C SER A 3 9.05 -20.19 2.92
N LEU A 4 8.67 -19.28 3.82
CA LEU A 4 8.54 -17.86 3.50
C LEU A 4 9.87 -17.25 3.05
N HIS A 5 10.99 -17.69 3.63
CA HIS A 5 12.33 -17.25 3.23
C HIS A 5 12.61 -17.59 1.77
N THR A 6 12.34 -18.83 1.35
CA THR A 6 12.48 -19.23 -0.06
C THR A 6 11.52 -18.47 -0.98
N ALA A 7 10.33 -18.10 -0.50
CA ALA A 7 9.40 -17.27 -1.26
C ALA A 7 9.87 -15.82 -1.42
N LEU A 8 10.55 -15.24 -0.42
CA LEU A 8 11.13 -13.89 -0.50
C LEU A 8 12.34 -13.86 -1.41
N ALA A 9 13.25 -14.82 -1.25
CA ALA A 9 14.39 -14.98 -2.15
C ALA A 9 13.93 -15.15 -3.60
N HIS A 10 12.88 -15.96 -3.84
CA HIS A 10 12.31 -16.14 -5.17
C HIS A 10 11.72 -14.84 -5.73
N ALA A 11 10.97 -14.08 -4.91
CA ALA A 11 10.40 -12.78 -5.31
C ALA A 11 11.46 -11.74 -5.71
N ARG A 12 12.69 -11.86 -5.18
CA ARG A 12 13.84 -11.00 -5.49
C ARG A 12 14.77 -11.57 -6.55
N SER A 13 14.47 -12.75 -7.08
CA SER A 13 15.29 -13.37 -8.11
C SER A 13 15.18 -12.62 -9.44
N PRO A 14 16.21 -12.71 -10.31
CA PRO A 14 16.14 -12.16 -11.66
C PRO A 14 15.20 -12.95 -12.58
N GLN A 15 14.72 -14.13 -12.16
CA GLN A 15 13.84 -14.98 -12.94
C GLN A 15 12.63 -14.16 -13.41
N PRO A 16 12.31 -14.13 -14.72
CA PRO A 16 11.13 -13.46 -15.21
C PRO A 16 9.87 -13.96 -14.49
N PRO A 17 8.88 -13.09 -14.19
CA PRO A 17 7.58 -13.56 -13.74
C PRO A 17 7.02 -14.53 -14.80
N GLY A 18 6.27 -15.54 -14.33
CA GLY A 18 5.58 -16.46 -15.24
C GLY A 18 4.58 -15.72 -16.13
N PRO A 19 3.94 -16.42 -17.09
CA PRO A 19 3.00 -15.80 -18.02
C PRO A 19 1.86 -15.09 -17.29
N ASP A 20 1.37 -14.01 -17.90
CA ASP A 20 0.23 -13.28 -17.38
C ASP A 20 -0.99 -14.21 -17.26
N ILE A 21 -1.74 -14.02 -16.17
CA ILE A 21 -3.02 -14.70 -15.95
C ILE A 21 -4.15 -13.66 -15.99
N PRO A 22 -5.42 -14.02 -16.16
CA PRO A 22 -6.49 -13.03 -16.12
C PRO A 22 -6.56 -12.31 -14.75
N ALA A 23 -6.52 -10.98 -14.77
CA ALA A 23 -6.44 -10.12 -13.57
C ALA A 23 -7.67 -10.21 -12.64
N GLY A 24 -8.85 -10.55 -13.18
CA GLY A 24 -10.09 -10.57 -12.41
C GLY A 24 -10.67 -9.19 -12.12
N HIS A 25 -11.66 -9.12 -11.23
CA HIS A 25 -12.39 -7.90 -10.89
C HIS A 25 -11.52 -6.89 -10.14
N GLN A 26 -11.75 -5.59 -10.35
CA GLN A 26 -11.02 -4.51 -9.66
C GLN A 26 -11.40 -4.36 -8.19
N VAL A 27 -12.63 -4.71 -7.84
CA VAL A 27 -13.16 -4.66 -6.49
C VAL A 27 -13.86 -6.01 -6.27
N THR A 28 -13.68 -6.60 -5.08
CA THR A 28 -14.39 -7.82 -4.72
C THR A 28 -15.91 -7.57 -4.78
N PRO A 29 -16.69 -8.37 -5.50
CA PRO A 29 -18.13 -8.18 -5.65
C PRO A 29 -18.88 -8.69 -4.41
N TRP A 30 -18.70 -7.99 -3.28
CA TRP A 30 -19.43 -8.31 -2.05
C TRP A 30 -20.93 -8.12 -2.27
N PRO A 31 -21.79 -9.06 -1.81
CA PRO A 31 -23.22 -8.83 -1.75
C PRO A 31 -23.52 -7.74 -0.71
N GLY A 32 -24.66 -7.06 -0.89
CA GLY A 32 -25.14 -6.06 0.05
C GLY A 32 -25.84 -4.89 -0.63
N GLU A 33 -26.72 -4.24 0.12
CA GLU A 33 -27.34 -2.99 -0.32
C GLU A 33 -26.31 -1.86 -0.30
N PRO A 34 -26.24 -1.02 -1.36
CA PRO A 34 -25.34 0.12 -1.39
C PRO A 34 -25.88 1.30 -0.57
N HIS A 35 -25.11 1.73 0.42
CA HIS A 35 -25.34 2.93 1.23
C HIS A 35 -24.40 4.08 0.81
N PRO A 36 -24.82 5.35 1.01
CA PRO A 36 -23.92 6.48 0.89
C PRO A 36 -22.82 6.41 1.96
N VAL A 37 -21.66 6.99 1.66
CA VAL A 37 -20.60 7.20 2.65
C VAL A 37 -21.08 8.25 3.67
N PRO A 38 -20.92 8.03 4.99
CA PRO A 38 -21.23 9.05 6.00
C PRO A 38 -20.49 10.36 5.74
N SER A 39 -21.18 11.50 5.91
CA SER A 39 -20.64 12.83 5.57
C SER A 39 -19.31 13.15 6.25
N HIS A 40 -19.13 12.72 7.50
CA HIS A 40 -17.88 12.92 8.24
C HIS A 40 -16.71 12.04 7.77
N LEU A 41 -16.98 10.96 7.02
CA LEU A 41 -15.96 10.10 6.40
C LEU A 41 -15.74 10.41 4.91
N ASP A 42 -16.66 11.13 4.28
CA ASP A 42 -16.67 11.40 2.83
C ASP A 42 -15.32 11.99 2.36
N ARG A 43 -14.90 13.11 2.94
CA ARG A 43 -13.63 13.76 2.61
C ARG A 43 -12.44 12.81 2.81
N LEU A 44 -12.40 12.11 3.94
CA LEU A 44 -11.30 11.21 4.29
C LEU A 44 -11.18 10.10 3.23
N LEU A 45 -12.28 9.42 2.91
CA LEU A 45 -12.27 8.31 1.96
C LEU A 45 -12.04 8.76 0.51
N ARG A 46 -12.52 9.94 0.10
CA ARG A 46 -12.22 10.50 -1.23
C ARG A 46 -10.75 10.84 -1.42
N LEU A 47 -10.13 11.45 -0.42
CA LEU A 47 -8.72 11.88 -0.49
C LEU A 47 -7.72 10.73 -0.28
N SER A 48 -8.18 9.54 0.12
CA SER A 48 -7.31 8.40 0.43
C SER A 48 -7.49 7.21 -0.52
N LEU A 49 -8.73 6.72 -0.66
CA LEU A 49 -9.02 5.42 -1.28
C LEU A 49 -9.93 5.52 -2.50
N GLY A 50 -10.77 6.55 -2.56
CA GLY A 50 -11.74 6.76 -3.63
C GLY A 50 -11.07 7.04 -4.98
N GLY A 51 -11.57 6.41 -6.03
CA GLY A 51 -11.09 6.59 -7.39
C GLY A 51 -11.23 5.34 -8.25
N ASN A 52 -11.17 5.53 -9.56
CA ASN A 52 -11.33 4.47 -10.56
C ASN A 52 -9.97 3.88 -10.99
N ARG A 53 -9.47 4.24 -12.18
CA ARG A 53 -8.19 3.84 -12.76
C ARG A 53 -7.02 4.35 -11.92
N LEU A 54 -7.10 5.58 -11.45
CA LEU A 54 -6.10 6.19 -10.55
C LEU A 54 -6.74 6.44 -9.19
N ARG A 55 -5.96 6.28 -8.13
CA ARG A 55 -6.39 6.47 -6.73
C ARG A 55 -5.34 7.25 -5.95
N PRO A 56 -5.72 7.89 -4.83
CA PRO A 56 -4.78 8.59 -3.95
C PRO A 56 -3.80 7.66 -3.20
N ALA A 57 -4.04 6.35 -3.16
CA ALA A 57 -3.01 5.36 -2.83
C ALA A 57 -2.27 4.94 -4.11
N ALA A 58 -0.93 5.01 -4.12
CA ALA A 58 -0.16 4.40 -5.22
C ALA A 58 -0.26 2.88 -5.14
N SER A 59 -0.25 2.22 -6.30
CA SER A 59 -0.27 0.77 -6.41
C SER A 59 0.63 0.32 -7.56
N ALA A 60 1.36 -0.78 -7.36
CA ALA A 60 2.16 -1.40 -8.41
C ALA A 60 1.29 -1.70 -9.65
N GLY A 61 1.67 -1.15 -10.80
CA GLY A 61 0.92 -1.31 -12.05
C GLY A 61 -0.48 -0.69 -12.06
N ALA A 62 -0.82 0.16 -11.08
CA ALA A 62 -2.19 0.65 -10.84
C ALA A 62 -3.22 -0.50 -10.73
N LEU A 63 -2.81 -1.61 -10.11
CA LEU A 63 -3.63 -2.82 -9.98
C LEU A 63 -4.60 -2.72 -8.80
N HIS A 64 -4.32 -1.87 -7.81
CA HIS A 64 -5.16 -1.54 -6.66
C HIS A 64 -5.70 -2.78 -5.93
N PRO A 65 -4.83 -3.66 -5.40
CA PRO A 65 -5.23 -4.91 -4.77
C PRO A 65 -5.88 -4.73 -3.39
N VAL A 66 -5.74 -3.55 -2.78
CA VAL A 66 -6.21 -3.26 -1.44
C VAL A 66 -7.72 -2.99 -1.46
N ASN A 67 -8.48 -3.77 -0.68
CA ASN A 67 -9.87 -3.51 -0.35
C ASN A 67 -9.97 -2.96 1.07
N THR A 68 -11.14 -2.42 1.42
CA THR A 68 -11.37 -1.77 2.72
C THR A 68 -12.71 -2.18 3.29
N HIS A 69 -12.68 -2.74 4.49
CA HIS A 69 -13.86 -3.04 5.28
C HIS A 69 -13.99 -2.00 6.39
N LEU A 70 -15.10 -1.28 6.43
CA LEU A 70 -15.40 -0.33 7.48
C LEU A 70 -16.23 -0.99 8.56
N LEU A 71 -15.79 -0.83 9.80
CA LEU A 71 -16.48 -1.21 11.01
C LEU A 71 -17.04 0.08 11.61
N LEU A 72 -18.35 0.27 11.51
CA LEU A 72 -19.02 1.53 11.86
C LEU A 72 -19.90 1.33 13.08
N GLY A 73 -19.62 2.07 14.15
CA GLY A 73 -20.44 2.13 15.37
C GLY A 73 -21.71 2.99 15.21
N PRO A 74 -22.48 3.21 16.29
CA PRO A 74 -23.78 3.89 16.26
C PRO A 74 -23.74 5.37 15.84
N ASP A 75 -22.60 6.05 15.92
CA ASP A 75 -22.48 7.50 15.66
C ASP A 75 -22.43 7.87 14.17
N ASN A 76 -22.83 6.95 13.28
CA ASN A 76 -22.77 7.12 11.84
C ASN A 76 -24.16 7.37 11.26
N THR A 77 -24.23 8.05 10.11
CA THR A 77 -25.49 8.26 9.36
C THR A 77 -26.01 6.99 8.68
N VAL A 78 -25.36 5.85 8.91
CA VAL A 78 -25.73 4.51 8.45
C VAL A 78 -25.83 3.59 9.66
N PRO A 79 -26.64 2.52 9.62
CA PRO A 79 -26.76 1.59 10.76
C PRO A 79 -25.39 1.06 11.23
N PRO A 80 -25.19 0.83 12.54
CA PRO A 80 -23.98 0.17 13.00
C PRO A 80 -23.79 -1.19 12.32
N GLY A 81 -22.56 -1.48 11.90
CA GLY A 81 -22.28 -2.72 11.19
C GLY A 81 -20.97 -2.73 10.42
N ARG A 82 -20.82 -3.76 9.60
CA ARG A 82 -19.66 -3.97 8.73
C ARG A 82 -20.02 -3.65 7.28
N TYR A 83 -19.13 -2.95 6.60
CA TYR A 83 -19.34 -2.50 5.24
C TYR A 83 -18.10 -2.77 4.37
N ALA A 84 -18.27 -3.31 3.17
CA ALA A 84 -17.22 -3.22 2.16
C ALA A 84 -17.30 -1.88 1.45
N TYR A 85 -16.20 -1.14 1.39
CA TYR A 85 -16.13 0.11 0.64
C TYR A 85 -15.85 -0.16 -0.84
N ASP A 86 -16.73 0.31 -1.73
CA ASP A 86 -16.50 0.38 -3.17
C ASP A 86 -15.80 1.71 -3.50
N PRO A 87 -14.48 1.72 -3.73
CA PRO A 87 -13.73 2.94 -4.04
C PRO A 87 -14.07 3.54 -5.41
N VAL A 88 -14.61 2.74 -6.34
CA VAL A 88 -14.94 3.20 -7.70
C VAL A 88 -16.25 3.97 -7.69
N ARG A 89 -17.26 3.45 -6.98
CA ARG A 89 -18.59 4.09 -6.87
C ARG A 89 -18.69 5.04 -5.67
N HIS A 90 -17.70 5.01 -4.77
CA HIS A 90 -17.73 5.72 -3.49
C HIS A 90 -19.02 5.40 -2.71
N ARG A 91 -19.21 4.11 -2.43
CA ARG A 91 -20.39 3.55 -1.75
C ARG A 91 -19.97 2.49 -0.73
N LEU A 92 -20.82 2.26 0.26
CA LEU A 92 -20.66 1.22 1.27
C LEU A 92 -21.62 0.07 0.97
N LEU A 93 -21.13 -1.15 0.87
CA LEU A 93 -21.96 -2.34 0.71
C LEU A 93 -22.14 -2.98 2.09
N ALA A 94 -23.37 -3.03 2.59
CA ALA A 94 -23.65 -3.61 3.90
C ALA A 94 -23.35 -5.11 3.92
N ARG A 95 -22.52 -5.55 4.86
CA ARG A 95 -22.08 -6.95 5.00
C ARG A 95 -22.56 -7.62 6.29
N GLY A 96 -23.25 -6.89 7.15
CA GLY A 96 -23.82 -7.41 8.39
C GLY A 96 -24.11 -6.27 9.36
N THR A 97 -25.29 -6.30 9.96
CA THR A 97 -25.69 -5.35 11.00
C THR A 97 -25.04 -5.72 12.33
N ALA A 98 -24.73 -4.71 13.12
CA ALA A 98 -24.37 -4.88 14.53
C ALA A 98 -25.48 -4.30 15.40
N SER A 99 -25.62 -4.81 16.62
CA SER A 99 -26.54 -4.25 17.61
C SER A 99 -26.08 -2.87 18.08
N ALA A 100 -26.95 -2.17 18.81
CA ALA A 100 -26.68 -0.82 19.32
C ALA A 100 -25.49 -0.75 20.31
N ASP A 101 -25.03 -1.90 20.82
CA ASP A 101 -23.86 -2.05 21.69
C ASP A 101 -22.52 -2.13 20.93
N ALA A 102 -22.55 -1.96 19.60
CA ALA A 102 -21.37 -1.93 18.76
C ALA A 102 -20.34 -0.91 19.25
N PRO A 103 -19.02 -1.20 19.14
CA PRO A 103 -17.98 -0.24 19.53
C PRO A 103 -18.18 1.09 18.80
N PRO A 104 -18.16 2.24 19.51
CA PRO A 104 -18.30 3.55 18.88
C PRO A 104 -17.09 3.87 18.00
N GLY A 105 -17.31 4.78 17.05
CA GLY A 105 -16.33 5.22 16.06
C GLY A 105 -16.28 4.38 14.78
N ALA A 106 -15.23 4.61 13.99
CA ALA A 106 -15.01 3.98 12.69
C ALA A 106 -13.60 3.43 12.56
N VAL A 107 -13.50 2.17 12.17
CA VAL A 107 -12.23 1.47 11.89
C VAL A 107 -12.26 0.92 10.47
N ALA A 108 -11.18 1.12 9.72
CA ALA A 108 -10.95 0.48 8.44
C ALA A 108 -10.03 -0.73 8.63
N VAL A 109 -10.48 -1.92 8.24
CA VAL A 109 -9.63 -3.10 8.05
C VAL A 109 -9.24 -3.17 6.58
N LEU A 110 -7.93 -3.16 6.32
CA LEU A 110 -7.37 -3.23 4.97
C LEU A 110 -7.04 -4.68 4.64
N THR A 111 -7.58 -5.16 3.53
CA THR A 111 -7.37 -6.50 3.00
C THR A 111 -6.79 -6.43 1.59
N VAL A 112 -6.24 -7.54 1.09
CA VAL A 112 -5.79 -7.64 -0.31
C VAL A 112 -6.39 -8.82 -1.05
N THR A 113 -6.73 -8.60 -2.33
CA THR A 113 -6.94 -9.66 -3.32
C THR A 113 -5.70 -9.81 -4.19
N ALA A 114 -5.15 -11.03 -4.25
CA ALA A 114 -3.83 -11.24 -4.84
C ALA A 114 -3.84 -11.33 -6.37
N ARG A 115 -4.95 -11.76 -6.99
CA ARG A 115 -4.98 -12.15 -8.41
C ARG A 115 -4.52 -11.04 -9.35
N ARG A 116 -4.95 -9.80 -9.15
CA ARG A 116 -4.54 -8.68 -10.03
C ARG A 116 -3.03 -8.49 -9.98
N THR A 117 -2.44 -8.41 -8.80
CA THR A 117 -0.98 -8.24 -8.66
C THR A 117 -0.23 -9.47 -9.17
N VAL A 118 -0.71 -10.68 -8.90
CA VAL A 118 -0.12 -11.94 -9.42
C VAL A 118 -0.23 -12.00 -10.94
N SER A 119 -1.29 -11.45 -11.54
CA SER A 119 -1.47 -11.46 -12.99
C SER A 119 -0.37 -10.77 -13.76
N HIS A 120 0.26 -9.77 -13.16
CA HIS A 120 1.29 -8.97 -13.81
C HIS A 120 2.69 -9.23 -13.24
N TYR A 121 2.78 -9.59 -11.96
CA TYR A 121 4.06 -9.74 -11.26
C TYR A 121 4.40 -11.17 -10.87
N GLY A 122 3.51 -12.14 -11.11
CA GLY A 122 3.73 -13.56 -10.82
C GLY A 122 4.22 -13.78 -9.39
N HIS A 123 5.37 -14.46 -9.24
CA HIS A 123 5.98 -14.77 -7.95
C HIS A 123 6.51 -13.53 -7.20
N ARG A 124 6.68 -12.39 -7.89
CA ARG A 124 7.10 -11.11 -7.30
C ARG A 124 5.94 -10.32 -6.68
N ALA A 125 4.70 -10.79 -6.83
CA ALA A 125 3.52 -10.05 -6.42
C ALA A 125 3.38 -9.89 -4.91
N TRP A 126 3.75 -10.91 -4.14
CA TRP A 126 3.36 -10.97 -2.73
C TRP A 126 4.01 -9.86 -1.86
N PRO A 127 5.28 -9.43 -2.04
CA PRO A 127 5.81 -8.29 -1.31
C PRO A 127 5.19 -6.97 -1.78
N LEU A 128 4.81 -6.88 -3.07
CA LEU A 128 4.13 -5.69 -3.61
C LEU A 128 2.74 -5.48 -2.97
N LEU A 129 2.03 -6.55 -2.62
CA LEU A 129 0.76 -6.46 -1.89
C LEU A 129 0.94 -5.81 -0.50
N LEU A 130 2.07 -6.08 0.17
CA LEU A 130 2.42 -5.44 1.44
C LEU A 130 2.77 -3.96 1.25
N LEU A 131 3.54 -3.63 0.20
CA LEU A 131 3.87 -2.24 -0.15
C LEU A 131 2.61 -1.42 -0.49
N ASP A 132 1.69 -1.98 -1.28
CA ASP A 132 0.42 -1.35 -1.65
C ASP A 132 -0.47 -1.13 -0.42
N THR A 133 -0.46 -2.05 0.55
CA THR A 133 -1.13 -1.87 1.85
C THR A 133 -0.54 -0.67 2.60
N GLY A 134 0.80 -0.56 2.64
CA GLY A 134 1.47 0.60 3.23
C GLY A 134 1.10 1.92 2.54
N HIS A 135 1.00 1.93 1.21
CA HIS A 135 0.53 3.12 0.48
C HIS A 135 -0.91 3.50 0.81
N ALA A 136 -1.80 2.51 0.99
CA ALA A 136 -3.18 2.76 1.40
C ALA A 136 -3.26 3.34 2.82
N THR A 137 -2.45 2.84 3.77
CA THR A 137 -2.41 3.42 5.13
C THR A 137 -1.82 4.83 5.12
N ALA A 138 -0.82 5.12 4.28
CA ALA A 138 -0.28 6.47 4.12
C ALA A 138 -1.34 7.44 3.56
N ALA A 139 -2.13 7.00 2.57
CA ALA A 139 -3.19 7.81 2.00
C ALA A 139 -4.28 8.13 3.05
N LEU A 140 -4.69 7.14 3.87
CA LEU A 140 -5.62 7.35 4.99
C LEU A 140 -5.05 8.30 6.05
N ALA A 141 -3.77 8.15 6.40
CA ALA A 141 -3.08 9.01 7.34
C ALA A 141 -3.05 10.48 6.87
N LEU A 142 -2.67 10.72 5.61
CA LEU A 142 -2.66 12.04 4.99
C LEU A 142 -4.05 12.68 4.93
N ALA A 143 -5.09 11.85 4.78
CA ALA A 143 -6.48 12.29 4.78
C ALA A 143 -7.05 12.59 6.18
N GLY A 144 -6.28 12.33 7.25
CA GLY A 144 -6.61 12.70 8.63
C GLY A 144 -6.80 11.53 9.61
N ALA A 145 -6.55 10.28 9.20
CA ALA A 145 -6.67 9.15 10.11
C ALA A 145 -5.64 9.24 11.27
N PRO A 146 -6.06 9.20 12.54
CA PRO A 146 -5.17 9.47 13.68
C PRO A 146 -4.20 8.32 13.99
N GLN A 147 -4.64 7.08 13.83
CA GLN A 147 -3.90 5.91 14.28
C GLN A 147 -4.06 4.73 13.34
N TRP A 148 -3.08 3.84 13.36
CA TRP A 148 -3.08 2.63 12.55
C TRP A 148 -2.33 1.50 13.26
N CYS A 149 -2.62 0.27 12.83
CA CYS A 149 -1.96 -0.95 13.25
C CYS A 149 -1.37 -1.62 11.99
N PRO A 150 -0.06 -1.46 11.72
CA PRO A 150 0.56 -1.90 10.47
C PRO A 150 0.62 -3.42 10.31
N ASP A 151 0.57 -4.14 11.42
CA ASP A 151 0.84 -5.57 11.50
C ASP A 151 -0.13 -6.31 12.43
N ALA A 152 -1.38 -5.82 12.58
CA ALA A 152 -2.44 -6.47 13.38
C ALA A 152 -2.56 -7.98 13.08
N ASP A 153 -2.85 -8.78 14.11
CA ASP A 153 -3.03 -10.22 13.93
C ASP A 153 -4.08 -10.52 12.83
N ILE A 154 -3.74 -11.41 11.90
CA ILE A 154 -4.57 -11.65 10.71
C ILE A 154 -5.89 -12.35 11.06
N THR A 155 -5.92 -13.15 12.13
CA THR A 155 -7.13 -13.84 12.59
C THR A 155 -8.07 -12.84 13.23
N LEU A 156 -7.54 -11.96 14.09
CA LEU A 156 -8.28 -10.85 14.67
C LEU A 156 -8.89 -9.96 13.57
N LEU A 157 -8.09 -9.55 12.60
CA LEU A 157 -8.57 -8.70 11.50
C LEU A 157 -9.64 -9.40 10.66
N ALA A 158 -9.46 -10.69 10.33
CA ALA A 158 -10.43 -11.45 9.57
C ALA A 158 -11.77 -11.56 10.31
N ALA A 159 -11.72 -11.89 11.61
CA ALA A 159 -12.90 -11.98 12.46
C ALA A 159 -13.59 -10.61 12.62
N ALA A 160 -12.84 -9.55 12.92
CA ALA A 160 -13.38 -8.20 13.07
C ALA A 160 -14.03 -7.68 11.78
N ALA A 161 -13.42 -7.93 10.62
CA ALA A 161 -13.99 -7.61 9.30
C ALA A 161 -15.11 -8.56 8.84
N GLY A 162 -15.42 -9.59 9.63
CA GLY A 162 -16.42 -10.60 9.29
C GLY A 162 -16.11 -11.28 7.96
N LEU A 163 -14.84 -11.56 7.68
CA LEU A 163 -14.44 -12.34 6.50
C LEU A 163 -14.90 -13.79 6.70
N PRO A 164 -15.40 -14.45 5.63
CA PRO A 164 -15.90 -15.80 5.74
C PRO A 164 -14.74 -16.78 5.99
N PRO A 165 -14.91 -17.80 6.84
CA PRO A 165 -13.89 -18.84 7.06
C PRO A 165 -13.76 -19.75 5.83
N ASP A 166 -14.83 -19.92 5.06
CA ASP A 166 -14.84 -20.60 3.77
C ASP A 166 -15.35 -19.64 2.69
N TRP A 167 -14.56 -19.47 1.64
CA TRP A 167 -14.87 -18.59 0.52
C TRP A 167 -15.71 -19.28 -0.56
N HIS A 168 -16.02 -20.57 -0.42
CA HIS A 168 -16.88 -21.35 -1.32
C HIS A 168 -16.56 -21.15 -2.81
N GLY A 169 -15.26 -21.10 -3.16
CA GLY A 169 -14.78 -20.89 -4.54
C GLY A 169 -14.66 -19.42 -4.98
N ALA A 170 -15.05 -18.46 -4.14
CA ALA A 170 -14.68 -17.05 -4.31
C ALA A 170 -13.18 -16.84 -4.03
N GLU A 171 -12.63 -15.73 -4.52
CA GLU A 171 -11.25 -15.37 -4.24
C GLU A 171 -11.11 -14.84 -2.80
N PRO A 172 -10.20 -15.42 -1.98
CA PRO A 172 -10.00 -14.96 -0.62
C PRO A 172 -9.33 -13.60 -0.54
N GLU A 173 -9.86 -12.76 0.36
CA GLU A 173 -9.19 -11.55 0.82
C GLU A 173 -8.33 -11.84 2.05
N HIS A 174 -7.14 -11.23 2.10
CA HIS A 174 -6.19 -11.42 3.20
C HIS A 174 -6.03 -10.09 3.97
N PRO A 175 -6.41 -10.03 5.25
CA PRO A 175 -6.26 -8.81 6.03
C PRO A 175 -4.80 -8.54 6.38
N LEU A 176 -4.38 -7.27 6.30
CA LEU A 176 -2.98 -6.87 6.48
C LEU A 176 -2.77 -5.69 7.41
N ALA A 177 -3.75 -4.80 7.60
CA ALA A 177 -3.62 -3.66 8.50
C ALA A 177 -4.98 -3.18 8.98
N ALA A 178 -4.99 -2.40 10.06
CA ALA A 178 -6.16 -1.63 10.50
C ALA A 178 -5.83 -0.15 10.66
N VAL A 179 -6.81 0.72 10.45
CA VAL A 179 -6.68 2.17 10.58
C VAL A 179 -7.90 2.69 11.33
N ARG A 180 -7.69 3.44 12.41
CA ARG A 180 -8.78 4.19 13.07
C ARG A 180 -9.07 5.41 12.22
N LEU A 181 -10.33 5.56 11.79
CA LEU A 181 -10.77 6.72 11.03
C LEU A 181 -11.31 7.82 11.95
N THR A 182 -11.89 7.41 13.08
CA THR A 182 -12.33 8.30 14.16
C THR A 182 -11.86 7.76 15.52
N PRO A 183 -11.90 8.58 16.59
CA PRO A 183 -11.70 8.09 17.95
C PRO A 183 -12.66 6.94 18.29
N GLY A 184 -12.21 6.04 19.16
CA GLY A 184 -12.96 4.87 19.61
C GLY A 184 -12.14 4.04 20.62
N PRO A 185 -12.71 2.99 21.21
CA PRO A 185 -12.08 2.23 22.29
C PRO A 185 -10.90 1.40 21.78
N ALA A 186 -9.88 1.17 22.63
CA ALA A 186 -8.63 0.50 22.26
C ALA A 186 -8.83 -0.94 21.75
N ASP A 187 -9.81 -1.64 22.33
CA ASP A 187 -10.23 -3.02 22.08
C ASP A 187 -11.31 -3.15 20.99
N ALA A 188 -11.55 -2.10 20.19
CA ALA A 188 -12.61 -2.09 19.18
C ALA A 188 -12.57 -3.31 18.25
N LEU A 189 -11.38 -3.71 17.77
CA LEU A 189 -11.23 -4.87 16.89
C LEU A 189 -11.70 -6.17 17.57
N ASP A 190 -11.31 -6.38 18.82
CA ASP A 190 -11.70 -7.56 19.60
C ASP A 190 -13.22 -7.61 19.80
N ARG A 191 -13.82 -6.48 20.16
CA ARG A 191 -15.28 -6.38 20.29
C ARG A 191 -16.01 -6.64 18.98
N TRP A 192 -15.45 -6.20 17.85
CA TRP A 192 -16.01 -6.49 16.53
C TRP A 192 -15.95 -7.98 16.17
N THR A 193 -15.16 -8.82 16.84
CA THR A 193 -15.15 -10.28 16.58
C THR A 193 -16.40 -11.00 17.05
N ALA A 194 -17.18 -10.40 17.98
CA ALA A 194 -18.38 -11.01 18.54
C ALA A 194 -19.54 -11.13 17.54
N TYR A 195 -19.53 -10.35 16.45
CA TYR A 195 -20.61 -10.35 15.46
C TYR A 195 -20.39 -11.43 14.39
N ALA A 196 -21.46 -12.12 13.99
CA ALA A 196 -21.38 -13.16 12.96
C ALA A 196 -20.83 -12.63 11.63
N PRO A 197 -20.02 -13.41 10.88
CA PRO A 197 -19.46 -12.98 9.60
C PRO A 197 -20.56 -12.73 8.57
N GLY A 198 -20.27 -11.87 7.60
CA GLY A 198 -21.16 -11.60 6.47
C GLY A 198 -21.16 -12.73 5.45
N ALA A 199 -22.16 -12.72 4.56
CA ALA A 199 -22.20 -13.65 3.44
C ALA A 199 -20.94 -13.49 2.54
N PRO A 200 -20.35 -14.59 2.05
CA PRO A 200 -19.22 -14.54 1.13
C PRO A 200 -19.62 -13.93 -0.22
N PRO A 201 -18.65 -13.44 -1.01
CA PRO A 201 -18.90 -13.08 -2.41
C PRO A 201 -19.31 -14.31 -3.22
N LEU A 202 -19.92 -14.07 -4.38
CA LEU A 202 -20.26 -15.15 -5.30
C LEU A 202 -19.00 -15.90 -5.77
N PRO A 203 -19.09 -17.23 -5.97
CA PRO A 203 -17.97 -18.04 -6.42
C PRO A 203 -17.38 -17.54 -7.74
N THR A 204 -16.07 -17.71 -7.91
CA THR A 204 -15.42 -17.48 -9.20
C THR A 204 -15.31 -18.79 -9.96
N SER A 205 -15.76 -18.83 -11.22
CA SER A 205 -15.77 -20.06 -12.04
C SER A 205 -14.38 -20.56 -12.49
N ARG A 206 -13.29 -19.90 -12.06
CA ARG A 206 -11.94 -20.15 -12.57
C ARG A 206 -11.04 -20.79 -11.52
N THR A 207 -10.53 -21.98 -11.85
CA THR A 207 -9.50 -22.65 -11.06
C THR A 207 -8.28 -21.74 -10.87
N PRO A 208 -7.89 -21.42 -9.63
CA PRO A 208 -6.77 -20.51 -9.37
C PRO A 208 -5.44 -21.18 -9.75
N PRO A 209 -4.54 -20.51 -10.51
CA PRO A 209 -3.27 -21.09 -10.90
C PRO A 209 -2.33 -21.33 -9.69
N PRO A 210 -1.34 -22.24 -9.79
CA PRO A 210 -0.47 -22.60 -8.67
C PRO A 210 0.23 -21.42 -8.00
N VAL A 211 0.69 -20.42 -8.79
CA VAL A 211 1.33 -19.21 -8.27
C VAL A 211 0.38 -18.39 -7.38
N LEU A 212 -0.89 -18.28 -7.76
CA LEU A 212 -1.91 -17.56 -6.98
C LEU A 212 -2.20 -18.29 -5.66
N ARG A 213 -2.40 -19.62 -5.71
CA ARG A 213 -2.59 -20.44 -4.50
C ARG A 213 -1.39 -20.39 -3.56
N ARG A 214 -0.17 -20.26 -4.10
CA ARG A 214 1.05 -20.09 -3.30
C ARG A 214 1.08 -18.73 -2.62
N THR A 215 0.74 -17.66 -3.33
CA THR A 215 0.62 -16.31 -2.76
C THR A 215 -0.41 -16.27 -1.63
N TRP A 216 -1.59 -16.87 -1.79
CA TRP A 216 -2.59 -16.96 -0.72
C TRP A 216 -2.03 -17.64 0.53
N ARG A 217 -1.41 -18.82 0.38
CA ARG A 217 -0.78 -19.51 1.52
C ARG A 217 0.28 -18.68 2.24
N ILE A 218 1.08 -17.89 1.51
CA ILE A 218 2.06 -16.99 2.11
C ILE A 218 1.36 -15.92 2.93
N LEU A 219 0.38 -15.23 2.36
CA LEU A 219 -0.37 -14.15 3.02
C LEU A 219 -1.11 -14.66 4.27
N SER A 220 -1.73 -15.83 4.20
CA SER A 220 -2.39 -16.48 5.35
C SER A 220 -1.44 -16.95 6.45
N SER A 221 -0.13 -17.01 6.18
CA SER A 221 0.88 -17.43 7.17
C SER A 221 1.64 -16.26 7.82
N LEU A 222 1.33 -15.02 7.44
CA LEU A 222 2.03 -13.86 7.98
C LEU A 222 1.59 -13.62 9.43
N PRO A 223 2.52 -13.59 10.40
CA PRO A 223 2.18 -13.32 11.78
C PRO A 223 1.81 -11.84 11.96
N GLY A 224 1.20 -11.51 13.09
CA GLY A 224 0.88 -10.15 13.46
C GLY A 224 0.90 -9.90 14.97
N THR A 225 0.84 -8.62 15.32
CA THR A 225 0.68 -8.11 16.69
C THR A 225 -0.29 -6.94 16.67
N THR A 226 -1.06 -6.73 17.73
CA THR A 226 -2.07 -5.65 17.75
C THR A 226 -1.53 -4.41 18.47
N THR A 227 -0.61 -3.70 17.82
CA THR A 227 -0.05 -2.44 18.34
C THR A 227 -0.51 -1.22 17.55
N TRP A 228 -1.41 -0.43 18.14
CA TRP A 228 -1.82 0.86 17.58
C TRP A 228 -0.72 1.90 17.69
N ARG A 229 -0.48 2.64 16.61
CA ARG A 229 0.53 3.69 16.52
C ARG A 229 -0.12 4.97 15.96
N PRO A 230 0.32 6.16 16.39
CA PRO A 230 0.01 7.38 15.68
C PRO A 230 0.45 7.27 14.22
N THR A 231 -0.32 7.83 13.30
CA THR A 231 0.07 7.85 11.88
C THR A 231 1.22 8.83 11.60
N ALA A 232 1.33 9.90 12.41
CA ALA A 232 2.37 10.92 12.31
C ALA A 232 2.56 11.51 10.90
N ALA A 233 1.47 11.56 10.12
CA ALA A 233 1.47 12.16 8.79
C ALA A 233 1.61 13.69 8.88
N PRO A 234 2.34 14.31 7.94
CA PRO A 234 2.38 15.77 7.84
C PRO A 234 1.00 16.31 7.43
N ALA A 235 0.64 17.48 7.95
CA ALA A 235 -0.51 18.22 7.48
C ALA A 235 -0.20 18.81 6.09
N LEU A 236 -0.93 18.37 5.07
CA LEU A 236 -0.81 18.85 3.69
C LEU A 236 -2.19 19.34 3.20
N PRO A 237 -2.24 20.36 2.33
CA PRO A 237 -3.49 20.82 1.76
C PRO A 237 -4.09 19.77 0.82
N ASP A 238 -5.42 19.75 0.70
CA ASP A 238 -6.16 18.82 -0.17
C ASP A 238 -5.64 18.86 -1.61
N THR A 239 -5.24 20.04 -2.08
CA THR A 239 -4.66 20.24 -3.41
C THR A 239 -3.40 19.41 -3.63
N ALA A 240 -2.56 19.22 -2.62
CA ALA A 240 -1.38 18.36 -2.70
C ALA A 240 -1.78 16.87 -2.78
N LEU A 241 -2.81 16.47 -2.04
CA LEU A 241 -3.30 15.08 -2.04
C LEU A 241 -3.99 14.73 -3.36
N THR A 242 -4.81 15.64 -3.90
CA THR A 242 -5.53 15.43 -5.15
C THR A 242 -4.63 15.51 -6.38
N SER A 243 -3.56 16.31 -6.33
CA SER A 243 -2.59 16.45 -7.44
C SER A 243 -1.51 15.36 -7.46
N ARG A 244 -1.29 14.65 -6.34
CA ARG A 244 -0.28 13.59 -6.23
C ARG A 244 -0.43 12.54 -7.33
N ARG A 245 0.56 12.44 -8.21
CA ARG A 245 0.66 11.41 -9.24
C ARG A 245 2.08 10.86 -9.30
N SER A 246 2.21 9.61 -9.70
CA SER A 246 3.52 9.06 -10.06
C SER A 246 3.97 9.71 -11.37
N ALA A 247 5.08 10.46 -11.32
CA ALA A 247 5.62 11.15 -12.47
C ALA A 247 5.99 10.19 -13.61
N ARG A 248 5.80 10.64 -14.85
CA ARG A 248 6.33 9.98 -16.04
C ARG A 248 7.79 10.41 -16.22
N PRO A 249 8.75 9.48 -16.25
CA PRO A 249 10.13 9.80 -16.66
C PRO A 249 10.16 10.39 -18.09
N PRO A 250 11.16 11.22 -18.43
CA PRO A 250 12.31 11.59 -17.61
C PRO A 250 12.01 12.76 -16.66
N PHE A 251 12.65 12.74 -15.48
CA PHE A 251 12.70 13.89 -14.56
C PHE A 251 14.13 14.01 -14.00
N PRO A 252 15.10 14.40 -14.85
CA PRO A 252 16.49 14.56 -14.47
C PRO A 252 16.68 15.78 -13.56
N GLY A 253 17.91 15.96 -13.07
CA GLY A 253 18.27 17.05 -12.16
C GLY A 253 18.12 16.62 -10.70
N VAL A 254 19.21 16.72 -9.95
CA VAL A 254 19.23 16.44 -8.51
C VAL A 254 18.47 17.57 -7.80
N PRO A 255 17.37 17.28 -7.08
CA PRO A 255 16.67 18.31 -6.32
C PRO A 255 17.59 18.93 -5.26
N GLU A 256 17.26 20.14 -4.81
CA GLU A 256 18.01 20.80 -3.74
C GLU A 256 18.11 19.90 -2.49
N ARG A 257 19.29 19.93 -1.86
CA ARG A 257 19.61 19.06 -0.72
C ARG A 257 18.60 19.21 0.42
N THR A 258 18.20 20.44 0.73
CA THR A 258 17.21 20.76 1.76
C THR A 258 15.85 20.10 1.49
N LEU A 259 15.40 20.09 0.23
CA LEU A 259 14.15 19.42 -0.17
C LEU A 259 14.27 17.90 -0.05
N LEU A 260 15.40 17.32 -0.48
CA LEU A 260 15.66 15.88 -0.32
C LEU A 260 15.71 15.46 1.15
N GLU A 261 16.30 16.28 2.02
CA GLU A 261 16.35 16.06 3.47
C GLU A 261 14.96 16.10 4.10
N GLN A 262 14.06 17.00 3.67
CA GLN A 262 12.67 17.04 4.14
C GLN A 262 11.88 15.79 3.73
N VAL A 263 12.04 15.33 2.48
CA VAL A 263 11.40 14.10 1.98
C VAL A 263 11.92 12.87 2.76
N LEU A 264 13.24 12.77 2.96
CA LEU A 264 13.87 11.71 3.75
C LEU A 264 13.42 11.72 5.21
N ALA A 265 13.36 12.88 5.86
CA ALA A 265 12.93 13.02 7.24
C ALA A 265 11.47 12.56 7.42
N THR A 266 10.62 12.82 6.44
CA THR A 266 9.23 12.34 6.43
C THR A 266 9.17 10.82 6.41
N ALA A 267 9.94 10.16 5.54
CA ALA A 267 9.99 8.71 5.47
C ALA A 267 10.52 8.07 6.77
N ARG A 268 11.59 8.64 7.35
CA ARG A 268 12.23 8.12 8.58
C ARG A 268 11.34 8.19 9.82
N ARG A 269 10.53 9.25 9.92
CA ARG A 269 9.67 9.48 11.10
C ARG A 269 8.59 8.42 11.27
N THR A 270 8.08 7.85 10.17
CA THR A 270 6.93 6.94 10.20
C THR A 270 7.27 5.49 9.87
N ALA A 271 8.43 5.27 9.26
CA ALA A 271 8.94 3.94 8.92
C ALA A 271 10.37 3.78 9.48
N PRO A 272 10.53 3.18 10.68
CA PRO A 272 11.84 2.93 11.31
C PRO A 272 12.60 1.77 10.63
N VAL A 273 12.70 1.82 9.31
CA VAL A 273 13.57 0.98 8.50
C VAL A 273 14.82 1.79 8.11
N PRO A 274 15.97 1.15 7.83
CA PRO A 274 17.11 1.84 7.26
C PRO A 274 16.77 2.55 5.94
N TRP A 275 17.10 3.84 5.85
CA TRP A 275 16.90 4.67 4.66
C TRP A 275 18.23 5.22 4.15
N ARG A 276 18.44 5.12 2.83
CA ARG A 276 19.57 5.74 2.12
C ARG A 276 19.09 6.66 1.02
N LEU A 277 19.69 7.84 0.91
CA LEU A 277 19.53 8.75 -0.22
C LEU A 277 20.68 8.53 -1.21
N LEU A 278 20.34 8.28 -2.46
CA LEU A 278 21.27 8.16 -3.59
C LEU A 278 21.02 9.32 -4.56
N THR A 279 22.07 9.93 -5.09
CA THR A 279 21.97 11.01 -6.09
C THR A 279 22.54 10.58 -7.43
N ALA A 280 21.99 11.11 -8.51
CA ALA A 280 22.58 10.98 -9.83
C ALA A 280 24.00 11.59 -9.86
N ARG A 281 24.84 11.09 -10.77
CA ARG A 281 26.17 11.66 -11.01
C ARG A 281 25.99 13.01 -11.72
N HIS A 282 26.74 14.03 -11.27
CA HIS A 282 26.74 15.30 -11.98
C HIS A 282 27.58 15.17 -13.26
N PRO A 283 27.02 15.50 -14.44
CA PRO A 283 27.78 15.48 -15.69
C PRO A 283 29.05 16.32 -15.58
N GLY A 284 30.20 15.79 -16.03
CA GLY A 284 31.47 16.51 -16.01
C GLY A 284 32.18 16.59 -14.66
N THR A 285 31.66 15.94 -13.60
CA THR A 285 32.33 15.90 -12.29
C THR A 285 32.85 14.50 -11.98
N ALA A 286 34.08 14.42 -11.44
CA ALA A 286 34.64 13.17 -10.89
C ALA A 286 34.11 12.85 -9.48
N ALA A 287 33.20 13.67 -8.95
CA ALA A 287 32.63 13.49 -7.62
C ALA A 287 31.80 12.20 -7.58
N ALA A 288 32.09 11.34 -6.60
CA ALA A 288 31.32 10.13 -6.37
C ALA A 288 29.87 10.47 -5.99
N PRO A 289 28.87 9.69 -6.45
CA PRO A 289 27.48 9.89 -6.05
C PRO A 289 27.33 9.73 -4.53
N ALA A 290 26.47 10.56 -3.92
CA ALA A 290 26.14 10.39 -2.51
C ALA A 290 25.52 9.00 -2.28
N GLY A 291 26.01 8.27 -1.28
CA GLY A 291 25.53 6.92 -0.95
C GLY A 291 26.19 5.76 -1.71
N GLY A 292 27.23 6.04 -2.51
CA GLY A 292 28.13 5.02 -3.09
C GLY A 292 27.63 4.33 -4.36
N ALA A 293 26.42 4.63 -4.81
CA ALA A 293 25.88 4.18 -6.10
C ALA A 293 24.93 5.26 -6.64
N ALA A 294 24.90 5.44 -7.96
CA ALA A 294 23.91 6.30 -8.60
C ALA A 294 22.59 5.53 -8.82
N PRO A 295 21.43 6.20 -8.92
CA PRO A 295 20.17 5.55 -9.27
C PRO A 295 20.26 4.66 -10.51
N ALA A 296 21.00 5.10 -11.54
CA ALA A 296 21.25 4.34 -12.77
C ALA A 296 21.88 2.96 -12.52
N ASP A 297 22.79 2.86 -11.55
CA ASP A 297 23.50 1.62 -11.20
C ASP A 297 22.54 0.56 -10.61
N LEU A 298 21.32 0.96 -10.23
CA LEU A 298 20.31 0.09 -9.64
C LEU A 298 19.24 -0.37 -10.66
N ALA A 299 19.30 0.02 -11.93
CA ALA A 299 18.28 -0.31 -12.93
C ALA A 299 18.07 -1.84 -13.08
N ALA A 300 19.15 -2.62 -13.09
CA ALA A 300 19.07 -4.09 -13.13
C ALA A 300 18.31 -4.65 -11.92
N ARG A 301 18.62 -4.13 -10.72
CA ARG A 301 17.93 -4.49 -9.47
C ARG A 301 16.49 -4.05 -9.44
N ALA A 302 16.11 -2.99 -10.15
CA ALA A 302 14.72 -2.53 -10.26
C ALA A 302 13.92 -3.31 -11.33
N ALA A 303 14.19 -4.61 -11.49
CA ALA A 303 13.59 -5.45 -12.53
C ALA A 303 13.80 -4.92 -13.96
N GLY A 304 14.98 -4.34 -14.23
CA GLY A 304 15.32 -3.80 -15.54
C GLY A 304 14.71 -2.43 -15.86
N GLN A 305 14.21 -1.70 -14.85
CA GLN A 305 13.66 -0.36 -15.04
C GLN A 305 14.75 0.66 -15.38
N SER A 306 15.05 0.80 -16.67
CA SER A 306 16.02 1.77 -17.23
C SER A 306 15.67 3.23 -16.90
N LEU A 307 14.42 3.51 -16.50
CA LEU A 307 13.99 4.83 -16.04
C LEU A 307 14.87 5.39 -14.91
N LEU A 308 15.50 4.53 -14.10
CA LEU A 308 16.40 4.99 -13.03
C LEU A 308 17.63 5.73 -13.55
N GLY A 309 17.99 5.58 -14.83
CA GLY A 309 19.00 6.41 -15.48
C GLY A 309 18.55 7.84 -15.78
N GLN A 310 17.27 8.15 -15.59
CA GLN A 310 16.62 9.40 -16.00
C GLN A 310 16.02 10.19 -14.83
N VAL A 311 16.48 9.92 -13.61
CA VAL A 311 16.01 10.56 -12.37
C VAL A 311 17.17 11.19 -11.62
N GLY A 312 16.90 12.26 -10.88
CA GLY A 312 17.92 13.00 -10.13
C GLY A 312 18.36 12.35 -8.82
N ALA A 313 17.45 11.66 -8.13
CA ALA A 313 17.73 11.02 -6.85
C ALA A 313 16.84 9.79 -6.61
N LEU A 314 17.26 8.96 -5.66
CA LEU A 314 16.52 7.79 -5.22
C LEU A 314 16.61 7.69 -3.68
N LEU A 315 15.46 7.75 -3.03
CA LEU A 315 15.31 7.43 -1.61
C LEU A 315 15.00 5.93 -1.47
N VAL A 316 15.83 5.19 -0.75
CA VAL A 316 15.80 3.72 -0.70
C VAL A 316 15.58 3.23 0.73
N ALA A 317 14.50 2.47 0.96
CA ALA A 317 14.30 1.66 2.16
C ALA A 317 14.96 0.28 1.97
N HIS A 318 15.72 -0.18 2.97
CA HIS A 318 16.47 -1.44 2.87
C HIS A 318 16.57 -2.17 4.22
N GLY A 319 17.12 -3.40 4.22
CA GLY A 319 17.47 -4.11 5.46
C GLY A 319 16.53 -5.24 5.89
N CYS A 320 15.69 -5.75 4.99
CA CYS A 320 14.92 -6.97 5.21
C CYS A 320 15.58 -8.13 4.44
N PRO A 321 16.55 -8.88 5.01
CA PRO A 321 17.22 -9.98 4.32
C PRO A 321 16.25 -11.11 3.93
N ASP A 322 16.70 -12.04 3.08
CA ASP A 322 15.82 -13.08 2.53
C ASP A 322 15.40 -14.12 3.58
N ASP A 323 16.21 -14.30 4.61
CA ASP A 323 15.99 -15.13 5.79
C ASP A 323 15.38 -14.35 6.96
N ALA A 324 14.92 -13.11 6.72
CA ALA A 324 14.24 -12.32 7.74
C ALA A 324 13.00 -13.07 8.26
N PRO A 325 12.73 -13.03 9.58
CA PRO A 325 11.54 -13.64 10.16
C PRO A 325 10.25 -13.13 9.49
N PRO A 326 9.21 -13.97 9.30
CA PRO A 326 7.95 -13.57 8.68
C PRO A 326 7.33 -12.27 9.21
N ALA A 327 7.38 -12.05 10.54
CA ALA A 327 6.90 -10.83 11.18
C ALA A 327 7.68 -9.59 10.71
N GLN A 328 9.00 -9.71 10.60
CA GLN A 328 9.84 -8.64 10.07
C GLN A 328 9.52 -8.36 8.60
N VAL A 329 9.35 -9.40 7.77
CA VAL A 329 9.05 -9.19 6.35
C VAL A 329 7.76 -8.40 6.16
N ARG A 330 6.69 -8.79 6.86
CA ARG A 330 5.40 -8.07 6.84
C ARG A 330 5.60 -6.62 7.28
N ARG A 331 6.17 -6.42 8.48
CA ARG A 331 6.36 -5.12 9.10
C ARG A 331 7.18 -4.18 8.22
N ASP A 332 8.34 -4.63 7.74
CA ASP A 332 9.28 -3.80 6.97
C ASP A 332 8.68 -3.38 5.62
N HIS A 333 7.94 -4.25 4.92
CA HIS A 333 7.30 -3.89 3.64
C HIS A 333 6.10 -2.95 3.86
N VAL A 334 5.22 -3.22 4.83
CA VAL A 334 4.09 -2.33 5.10
C VAL A 334 4.59 -0.94 5.55
N LEU A 335 5.59 -0.88 6.43
CA LEU A 335 6.19 0.39 6.85
C LEU A 335 6.92 1.09 5.71
N ALA A 336 7.68 0.38 4.88
CA ALA A 336 8.35 0.99 3.73
C ALA A 336 7.33 1.56 2.72
N GLY A 337 6.24 0.84 2.43
CA GLY A 337 5.10 1.32 1.64
C GLY A 337 4.51 2.61 2.22
N HIS A 338 4.27 2.62 3.53
CA HIS A 338 3.75 3.79 4.24
C HIS A 338 4.70 5.00 4.18
N GLY A 339 5.99 4.80 4.50
CA GLY A 339 7.00 5.84 4.45
C GLY A 339 7.18 6.44 3.06
N VAL A 340 7.21 5.59 2.00
CA VAL A 340 7.26 6.08 0.61
C VAL A 340 5.98 6.82 0.23
N GLY A 341 4.81 6.37 0.66
CA GLY A 341 3.54 7.05 0.40
C GLY A 341 3.50 8.47 0.97
N LEU A 342 3.92 8.65 2.23
CA LEU A 342 4.02 9.97 2.85
C LEU A 342 5.09 10.84 2.19
N ALA A 343 6.27 10.27 1.91
CA ALA A 343 7.37 10.96 1.25
C ALA A 343 6.97 11.44 -0.15
N GLN A 344 6.18 10.66 -0.89
CA GLN A 344 5.68 11.06 -2.20
C GLN A 344 4.70 12.26 -2.11
N ALA A 345 3.84 12.28 -1.10
CA ALA A 345 2.92 13.40 -0.89
C ALA A 345 3.68 14.69 -0.54
N VAL A 346 4.70 14.60 0.33
CA VAL A 346 5.58 15.73 0.63
C VAL A 346 6.37 16.18 -0.60
N ALA A 347 6.94 15.24 -1.37
CA ALA A 347 7.61 15.58 -2.63
C ALA A 347 6.69 16.33 -3.60
N THR A 348 5.41 15.91 -3.70
CA THR A 348 4.40 16.60 -4.51
C THR A 348 4.15 18.02 -4.00
N HIS A 349 3.99 18.19 -2.68
CA HIS A 349 3.79 19.52 -2.07
C HIS A 349 4.99 20.45 -2.31
N LEU A 350 6.20 19.90 -2.32
CA LEU A 350 7.45 20.62 -2.62
C LEU A 350 7.71 20.83 -4.12
N GLY A 351 6.77 20.46 -4.99
CA GLY A 351 6.90 20.64 -6.45
C GLY A 351 7.89 19.68 -7.12
N LEU A 352 8.25 18.57 -6.48
CA LEU A 352 9.17 17.58 -7.04
C LEU A 352 8.43 16.53 -7.88
N ALA A 353 9.03 16.13 -9.00
CA ALA A 353 8.61 14.94 -9.71
C ALA A 353 9.01 13.70 -8.91
N SER A 354 8.06 12.77 -8.70
CA SER A 354 8.32 11.59 -7.87
C SER A 354 7.59 10.33 -8.35
N ARG A 355 8.22 9.16 -8.17
CA ARG A 355 7.65 7.85 -8.57
C ARG A 355 8.11 6.74 -7.62
N PRO A 356 7.19 6.01 -6.96
CA PRO A 356 7.54 4.81 -6.20
C PRO A 356 8.06 3.68 -7.10
N ILE A 357 9.05 2.93 -6.62
CA ILE A 357 9.66 1.78 -7.30
C ILE A 357 9.68 0.60 -6.32
N GLY A 358 8.89 -0.45 -6.58
CA GLY A 358 8.66 -1.52 -5.61
C GLY A 358 9.23 -2.91 -5.95
N SER A 359 9.46 -3.23 -7.22
CA SER A 359 9.94 -4.57 -7.64
C SER A 359 11.46 -4.60 -7.65
N TRP A 360 12.05 -5.06 -6.54
CA TRP A 360 13.50 -5.08 -6.32
C TRP A 360 14.07 -6.49 -6.32
N GLN A 361 15.23 -6.64 -6.96
CA GLN A 361 15.96 -7.88 -7.14
C GLN A 361 17.33 -7.83 -6.47
N HIS A 362 17.94 -9.00 -6.31
CA HIS A 362 19.37 -9.11 -5.97
C HIS A 362 20.24 -8.47 -7.04
N GLY A 363 21.39 -7.95 -6.63
CA GLY A 363 22.39 -7.41 -7.55
C GLY A 363 23.57 -6.78 -6.81
N PRO A 364 24.64 -6.44 -7.54
CA PRO A 364 25.95 -6.15 -6.96
C PRO A 364 26.10 -4.73 -6.38
N CYS A 365 25.27 -3.77 -6.80
CA CYS A 365 25.44 -2.35 -6.46
C CYS A 365 24.34 -1.82 -5.53
N GLY A 366 24.68 -0.86 -4.66
CA GLY A 366 23.75 -0.16 -3.77
C GLY A 366 23.46 -0.88 -2.46
N PRO A 367 22.49 -0.41 -1.65
CA PRO A 367 22.15 -1.03 -0.37
C PRO A 367 21.72 -2.50 -0.51
N PRO A 368 22.14 -3.40 0.39
CA PRO A 368 21.68 -4.78 0.37
C PRO A 368 20.18 -4.85 0.70
N HIS A 369 19.47 -5.81 0.11
CA HIS A 369 18.06 -6.10 0.41
C HIS A 369 17.14 -4.87 0.38
N ILE A 370 17.05 -4.23 -0.79
CA ILE A 370 16.11 -3.11 -1.00
C ILE A 370 14.68 -3.62 -0.87
N VAL A 371 13.88 -2.88 -0.09
CA VAL A 371 12.47 -3.19 0.19
C VAL A 371 11.57 -2.34 -0.70
N HIS A 372 11.85 -1.04 -0.77
CA HIS A 372 11.06 -0.07 -1.55
C HIS A 372 11.90 1.17 -1.84
N ALA A 373 11.47 1.97 -2.80
CA ALA A 373 12.12 3.26 -3.07
C ALA A 373 11.17 4.31 -3.64
N LEU A 374 11.62 5.56 -3.58
CA LEU A 374 11.01 6.71 -4.25
C LEU A 374 12.05 7.37 -5.15
N ALA A 375 11.82 7.30 -6.46
CA ALA A 375 12.59 8.08 -7.44
C ALA A 375 12.12 9.53 -7.40
N LEU A 376 13.07 10.47 -7.48
CA LEU A 376 12.87 11.91 -7.33
C LEU A 376 13.65 12.67 -8.40
N GLY A 377 13.18 13.85 -8.77
CA GLY A 377 13.90 14.77 -9.65
C GLY A 377 13.16 16.07 -9.88
N VAL A 378 13.71 16.91 -10.77
CA VAL A 378 13.08 18.18 -11.15
C VAL A 378 12.03 17.92 -12.24
N PRO A 379 10.83 18.52 -12.16
CA PRO A 379 9.84 18.41 -13.22
C PRO A 379 10.39 18.91 -14.56
N THR A 380 10.21 18.13 -15.63
CA THR A 380 10.62 18.48 -16.99
C THR A 380 9.56 19.21 -17.79
N GLN A 381 8.31 19.17 -17.34
CA GLN A 381 7.19 19.91 -17.90
C GLN A 381 6.45 20.64 -16.77
N PRO A 382 5.93 21.86 -17.00
CA PRO A 382 4.95 22.42 -16.09
C PRO A 382 3.74 21.47 -16.00
N PRO A 383 3.04 21.40 -14.85
CA PRO A 383 1.83 20.60 -14.76
C PRO A 383 0.88 21.05 -15.88
N GLU A 384 0.41 20.11 -16.72
CA GLU A 384 -0.59 20.40 -17.75
C GLU A 384 -1.70 21.24 -17.12
N GLY A 385 -1.90 22.43 -17.69
CA GLY A 385 -2.94 23.35 -17.28
C GLY A 385 -4.28 22.61 -17.30
N THR A 386 -5.13 22.95 -16.35
CA THR A 386 -6.54 22.59 -16.38
C THR A 386 -7.14 23.04 -17.71
N ASP A 387 -7.29 22.13 -18.66
CA ASP A 387 -8.23 22.31 -19.76
C ASP A 387 -9.63 22.39 -19.13
N ARG A 388 -10.09 23.63 -18.97
CA ARG A 388 -11.50 24.01 -19.15
C ARG A 388 -11.67 24.34 -20.62
N PRO A 389 -12.80 23.97 -21.26
CA PRO A 389 -14.15 24.32 -20.80
C PRO A 389 -14.86 23.27 -19.97
#